data_AF-A0A2H0QBW7-F1
#
_entry.id   AF-A0A2H0QBW7-F1
#
_cell.length_a   1.000
_cell.length_b   1.000
_cell.length_c   1.000
_cell.angle_alpha   90.00
_cell.angle_beta   90.00
_cell.angle_gamma   90.00
#
_symmetry.space_group_name_H-M   'P 1'
#
loop_
_entity.id
_entity.type
_entity.pdbx_description
1 polymer ?
#
loop_
_entity_poly.entity_id
_entity_poly.type
_entity_poly.pdbx_seq_one_letter_code
_entity_poly.pdbx_strand_id
1 'polypeptide(L)'
;AIALYIETHVREDHIHLYGFASEAEKQWFKILLNVQGVGAKVGLAILSFATPTEIMQAVAAQDKSFFAKVPGIGPKLAQRIVTELKDKVAKLPIAFTVNSPQAVSANNSPAANSSQEGGVVSDAVSALANLGIARMDAFVAVNKVANDDMRLEDVINAALKEVSR
;
A
#
# COMPACT_ATOMS: atom_id res chain seq x y z
N ALA A 1 -10.68 3.33 -23.08
CA ALA A 1 -9.43 3.89 -22.52
C ALA A 1 -8.84 2.88 -21.54
N ILE A 2 -7.51 2.77 -21.45
CA ILE A 2 -6.82 1.90 -20.48
C ILE A 2 -6.16 2.82 -19.45
N ALA A 3 -6.29 2.50 -18.17
CA ALA A 3 -5.63 3.22 -17.07
C ALA A 3 -4.72 2.25 -16.29
N LEU A 4 -3.63 2.79 -15.73
CA LEU A 4 -2.66 2.04 -14.95
C LEU A 4 -2.33 2.80 -13.67
N TYR A 5 -2.06 2.06 -12.61
CA TYR A 5 -1.45 2.58 -11.39
C TYR A 5 0.06 2.68 -11.60
N ILE A 6 0.65 3.83 -11.31
CA ILE A 6 2.09 4.08 -11.58
C ILE A 6 2.86 4.23 -10.27
N GLU A 7 3.98 3.51 -10.16
CA GLU A 7 5.07 3.83 -9.22
C GLU A 7 6.21 4.49 -9.99
N THR A 8 6.59 5.70 -9.58
CA THR A 8 7.63 6.50 -10.22
C THR A 8 8.94 6.36 -9.47
N HIS A 9 9.99 5.89 -10.15
CA HIS A 9 11.35 5.84 -9.64
C HIS A 9 12.19 6.93 -10.31
N VAL A 10 12.63 7.91 -9.53
CA VAL A 10 13.48 9.00 -10.01
C VAL A 10 14.94 8.71 -9.65
N ARG A 11 15.82 8.77 -10.64
CA ARG A 11 17.28 8.78 -10.48
C ARG A 11 17.84 10.07 -11.08
N GLU A 12 19.12 10.32 -10.85
CA GLU A 12 19.80 11.51 -11.35
C GLU A 12 19.81 11.58 -12.88
N ASP A 13 19.96 10.43 -13.54
CA ASP A 13 20.13 10.30 -14.99
C ASP A 13 18.85 9.91 -15.74
N HIS A 14 17.87 9.30 -15.05
CA HIS A 14 16.63 8.85 -15.68
C HIS A 14 15.44 8.77 -14.70
N ILE A 15 14.25 8.75 -15.28
CA ILE A 15 12.99 8.44 -14.58
C ILE A 15 12.43 7.14 -15.15
N HIS A 16 12.07 6.22 -14.26
CA HIS A 16 11.37 4.99 -14.60
C HIS A 16 9.94 5.02 -14.05
N LEU A 17 8.98 4.61 -14.88
CA LEU A 17 7.59 4.42 -14.49
C LEU A 17 7.27 2.92 -14.53
N TYR A 18 6.83 2.36 -13.41
CA TYR A 18 6.35 0.99 -13.32
C TYR A 18 4.83 1.00 -13.23
N GLY A 19 4.18 0.35 -14.19
CA GLY A 19 2.73 0.32 -14.31
C GLY A 19 2.12 -0.98 -13.81
N PHE A 20 0.97 -0.88 -13.13
CA PHE A 20 0.25 -1.98 -12.50
C PHE A 20 -1.24 -1.92 -12.85
N ALA A 21 -1.89 -3.08 -12.93
CA ALA A 21 -3.31 -3.17 -13.25
C ALA A 21 -4.19 -2.84 -12.04
N SER A 22 -3.67 -3.04 -10.82
CA SER A 22 -4.35 -2.70 -9.58
C SER A 22 -3.48 -1.89 -8.62
N GLU A 23 -4.14 -1.14 -7.72
CA GLU A 23 -3.49 -0.46 -6.61
C GLU A 23 -2.73 -1.48 -5.73
N ALA A 24 -3.33 -2.65 -5.49
CA ALA A 24 -2.73 -3.71 -4.68
C ALA A 24 -1.38 -4.18 -5.25
N GLU A 25 -1.30 -4.38 -6.57
CA GLU A 25 -0.04 -4.74 -7.24
C GLU A 25 1.03 -3.64 -7.08
N LYS A 26 0.66 -2.36 -7.31
CA LYS A 26 1.58 -1.22 -7.09
C LYS A 26 2.11 -1.21 -5.67
N GLN A 27 1.25 -1.44 -4.68
CA GLN A 27 1.65 -1.44 -3.29
C GLN A 27 2.55 -2.63 -2.93
N TRP A 28 2.22 -3.83 -3.42
CA TRP A 28 3.08 -5.01 -3.25
C TRP A 28 4.45 -4.81 -3.88
N PHE A 29 4.52 -4.13 -5.03
CA PHE A 29 5.79 -3.78 -5.64
C PHE A 29 6.66 -2.95 -4.69
N LYS A 30 6.10 -1.90 -4.07
CA LYS A 30 6.82 -1.08 -3.08
C LYS A 30 7.26 -1.89 -1.86
N ILE A 31 6.41 -2.79 -1.36
CA ILE A 31 6.73 -3.65 -0.23
C ILE A 31 7.88 -4.60 -0.58
N LEU A 32 7.85 -5.20 -1.77
CA LEU A 32 8.89 -6.09 -2.26
C LEU A 32 10.25 -5.38 -2.36
N LEU A 33 10.27 -4.12 -2.83
CA LEU A 33 11.49 -3.32 -2.92
C LEU A 33 12.14 -3.00 -1.56
N ASN A 34 11.38 -3.09 -0.47
CA ASN A 34 11.95 -2.93 0.87
C ASN A 34 12.71 -4.16 1.36
N VAL A 35 12.68 -5.28 0.63
CA VAL A 35 13.47 -6.47 0.94
C VAL A 35 14.87 -6.28 0.38
N GLN A 36 15.89 -6.47 1.22
CA GLN A 36 17.27 -6.30 0.78
C GLN A 36 17.60 -7.28 -0.37
N GLY A 37 18.12 -6.76 -1.48
CA GLY A 37 18.46 -7.54 -2.66
C GLY A 37 17.31 -7.76 -3.65
N VAL A 38 16.12 -7.22 -3.37
CA VAL A 38 15.03 -7.15 -4.34
C VAL A 38 15.05 -5.78 -5.02
N GLY A 39 15.49 -5.75 -6.28
CA GLY A 39 15.38 -4.57 -7.14
C GLY A 39 14.11 -4.58 -7.98
N ALA A 40 13.85 -3.48 -8.70
CA ALA A 40 12.67 -3.31 -9.55
C ALA A 40 12.43 -4.47 -10.54
N LYS A 41 13.48 -4.97 -11.18
CA LYS A 41 13.38 -6.11 -12.11
C LYS A 41 12.87 -7.37 -11.42
N VAL A 42 13.36 -7.66 -10.21
CA VAL A 42 12.95 -8.84 -9.43
C VAL A 42 11.55 -8.64 -8.87
N GLY A 43 11.23 -7.47 -8.33
CA GLY A 43 9.89 -7.15 -7.83
C GLY A 43 8.82 -7.29 -8.92
N LEU A 44 9.11 -6.81 -10.13
CA LEU A 44 8.21 -6.95 -11.28
C LEU A 44 8.09 -8.41 -11.73
N ALA A 45 9.18 -9.17 -11.72
CA ALA A 45 9.16 -10.59 -12.06
C ALA A 45 8.31 -11.41 -11.08
N ILE A 46 8.34 -11.08 -9.79
CA ILE A 46 7.48 -11.71 -8.77
C ILE A 46 6.00 -11.43 -9.09
N LEU A 47 5.64 -10.17 -9.33
CA LEU A 47 4.25 -9.77 -9.64
C LEU A 47 3.78 -10.25 -11.01
N SER A 48 4.70 -10.56 -11.92
CA SER A 48 4.38 -11.20 -13.20
C SER A 48 4.18 -12.72 -13.05
N PHE A 49 4.75 -13.32 -12.01
CA PHE A 49 4.65 -14.75 -11.73
C PHE A 49 3.43 -15.09 -10.85
N ALA A 50 3.08 -14.21 -9.92
CA ALA A 50 2.09 -14.47 -8.90
C ALA A 50 1.28 -13.22 -8.53
N THR A 51 0.03 -13.44 -8.18
CA THR A 51 -0.86 -12.39 -7.68
C THR A 51 -0.48 -11.94 -6.27
N PRO A 52 -0.88 -10.72 -5.84
CA PRO A 52 -0.79 -10.27 -4.45
C PRO A 52 -1.22 -11.31 -3.39
N THR A 53 -2.33 -11.99 -3.65
CA THR A 53 -2.90 -13.00 -2.73
C THR A 53 -2.01 -14.23 -2.64
N GLU A 54 -1.50 -14.75 -3.76
CA GLU A 54 -0.58 -15.89 -3.77
C GLU A 54 0.76 -15.55 -3.11
N ILE A 55 1.28 -14.34 -3.33
CA ILE A 55 2.49 -13.85 -2.65
C ILE A 55 2.27 -13.82 -1.14
N MET A 56 1.14 -13.27 -0.69
CA MET A 56 0.77 -13.25 0.74
C MET A 56 0.71 -14.66 1.32
N GLN A 57 0.03 -15.60 0.65
CA GLN A 57 -0.09 -16.98 1.09
C GLN A 57 1.28 -17.67 1.17
N ALA A 58 2.13 -17.49 0.16
CA ALA A 58 3.50 -18.03 0.16
C ALA A 58 4.34 -17.46 1.30
N VAL A 59 4.24 -16.14 1.58
CA VAL A 59 4.91 -15.52 2.72
C VAL A 59 4.37 -16.09 4.04
N ALA A 60 3.05 -16.21 4.20
CA ALA A 60 2.42 -16.73 5.42
C ALA A 60 2.82 -18.20 5.69
N ALA A 61 2.85 -19.03 4.64
CA ALA A 61 3.27 -20.42 4.69
C ALA A 61 4.79 -20.60 4.82
N GLN A 62 5.55 -19.51 4.75
CA GLN A 62 7.01 -19.50 4.69
C GLN A 62 7.59 -20.34 3.53
N ASP A 63 6.87 -20.39 2.40
CA ASP A 63 7.27 -21.18 1.23
C ASP A 63 8.33 -20.45 0.39
N LYS A 64 9.60 -20.67 0.75
CA LYS A 64 10.75 -20.19 -0.04
C LYS A 64 10.86 -20.83 -1.42
N SER A 65 10.31 -22.04 -1.62
CA SER A 65 10.40 -22.72 -2.91
C SER A 65 9.54 -22.03 -3.97
N PHE A 66 8.45 -21.40 -3.54
CA PHE A 66 7.60 -20.55 -4.38
C PHE A 66 8.42 -19.42 -5.03
N PHE A 67 9.14 -18.63 -4.22
CA PHE A 67 9.93 -17.51 -4.71
C PHE A 67 11.17 -17.96 -5.51
N ALA A 68 11.77 -19.10 -5.19
CA ALA A 68 12.91 -19.64 -5.92
C ALA A 68 12.59 -20.04 -7.37
N LYS A 69 11.31 -20.15 -7.75
CA LYS A 69 10.88 -20.40 -9.14
C LYS A 69 10.97 -19.17 -10.02
N VAL A 70 11.04 -17.97 -9.43
CA VAL A 70 11.09 -16.71 -10.17
C VAL A 70 12.53 -16.47 -10.70
N PRO A 71 12.70 -16.19 -12.00
CA PRO A 71 14.02 -15.91 -12.56
C PRO A 71 14.74 -14.77 -11.84
N GLY A 72 16.00 -15.01 -11.45
CA GLY A 72 16.81 -14.05 -10.70
C GLY A 72 16.68 -14.14 -9.18
N ILE A 73 15.86 -15.06 -8.65
CA ILE A 73 15.76 -15.33 -7.22
C ILE A 73 16.49 -16.61 -6.86
N GLY A 74 17.65 -16.47 -6.23
CA GLY A 74 18.39 -17.60 -5.65
C GLY A 74 17.85 -18.04 -4.28
N PRO A 75 18.28 -19.20 -3.75
CA PRO A 75 17.78 -19.76 -2.50
C PRO A 75 17.98 -18.83 -1.28
N LYS A 76 19.09 -18.09 -1.25
CA LYS A 76 19.36 -17.08 -0.20
C LYS A 76 18.38 -15.91 -0.25
N LEU A 77 18.08 -15.43 -1.45
CA LEU A 77 17.15 -14.31 -1.64
C LEU A 77 15.71 -14.76 -1.36
N ALA A 78 15.32 -15.96 -1.80
CA ALA A 78 14.01 -16.54 -1.50
C ALA A 78 13.75 -16.66 0.01
N GLN A 79 14.74 -17.18 0.76
CA GLN A 79 14.65 -17.24 2.23
C GLN A 79 14.49 -15.85 2.84
N ARG A 80 15.27 -14.88 2.37
CA ARG A 80 15.22 -13.50 2.85
C ARG A 80 13.88 -12.84 2.60
N ILE A 81 13.34 -12.97 1.38
CA ILE A 81 12.01 -12.46 1.00
C ILE A 81 10.97 -12.95 2.00
N VAL A 82 10.92 -14.26 2.22
CA VAL A 82 9.94 -14.88 3.08
C VAL A 82 10.07 -14.43 4.54
N THR A 83 11.28 -14.29 5.06
CA THR A 83 11.53 -13.88 6.44
C THR A 83 11.25 -12.38 6.65
N GLU A 84 11.81 -11.51 5.82
CA GLU A 84 11.65 -10.05 5.96
C GLU A 84 10.20 -9.60 5.70
N LEU A 85 9.49 -10.27 4.78
CA LEU A 85 8.09 -9.94 4.50
C LEU A 85 7.13 -10.45 5.57
N LYS A 86 7.41 -11.57 6.25
CA LYS A 86 6.53 -12.09 7.31
C LYS A 86 6.22 -11.02 8.36
N ASP A 87 7.27 -10.32 8.80
CA ASP A 87 7.17 -9.29 9.84
C ASP A 87 6.49 -8.01 9.35
N LYS A 88 6.55 -7.74 8.04
CA LYS A 88 5.95 -6.56 7.40
C LYS A 88 4.47 -6.79 7.08
N VAL A 89 4.13 -7.95 6.54
CA VAL A 89 2.76 -8.29 6.09
C VAL A 89 1.80 -8.42 7.27
N ALA A 90 2.28 -8.88 8.43
CA ALA A 90 1.47 -8.91 9.66
C ALA A 90 0.98 -7.51 10.12
N LYS A 91 1.58 -6.43 9.59
CA LYS A 91 1.25 -5.03 9.93
C LYS A 91 0.48 -4.32 8.81
N LEU A 92 0.20 -4.99 7.70
CA LEU A 92 -0.46 -4.40 6.55
C LEU A 92 -2.00 -4.47 6.71
N PRO A 93 -2.72 -3.37 6.41
CA PRO A 93 -4.18 -3.36 6.25
C PRO A 93 -4.74 -4.47 5.34
N ILE A 94 -5.99 -4.87 5.53
CA ILE A 94 -6.64 -5.92 4.70
C ILE A 94 -6.77 -5.49 3.22
N ALA A 95 -6.70 -4.19 2.92
CA ALA A 95 -6.76 -3.64 1.57
C ALA A 95 -5.67 -4.15 0.61
N PHE A 96 -4.56 -4.72 1.10
CA PHE A 96 -3.50 -5.30 0.26
C PHE A 96 -3.80 -6.74 -0.22
N THR A 97 -4.95 -7.31 0.16
CA THR A 97 -5.30 -8.72 -0.08
C THR A 97 -6.25 -8.95 -1.25
N VAL A 98 -6.98 -7.92 -1.68
CA VAL A 98 -8.05 -8.06 -2.67
C VAL A 98 -7.57 -7.55 -4.02
N ASN A 99 -7.31 -8.49 -4.94
CA ASN A 99 -7.16 -8.15 -6.35
C ASN A 99 -8.58 -8.02 -6.94
N SER A 100 -9.24 -6.87 -6.71
CA SER A 100 -10.45 -6.53 -7.47
C SER A 100 -10.01 -5.81 -8.73
N PRO A 101 -10.11 -6.44 -9.92
CA PRO A 101 -10.03 -5.71 -11.16
C PRO A 101 -11.27 -4.82 -11.23
N GLN A 102 -11.17 -3.58 -10.75
CA GLN A 102 -12.17 -2.56 -11.06
C GLN A 102 -12.00 -2.25 -12.55
N ALA A 103 -12.84 -2.89 -13.35
CA ALA A 103 -13.05 -2.51 -14.74
C ALA A 103 -13.33 -1.00 -14.77
N VAL A 104 -12.45 -0.27 -15.46
CA VAL A 104 -12.57 1.15 -15.74
C VAL A 104 -13.82 1.40 -16.58
N SER A 105 -14.98 1.54 -15.95
CA SER A 105 -16.14 2.19 -16.55
C SER A 105 -15.89 3.68 -16.54
N ALA A 106 -15.59 4.20 -17.72
CA ALA A 106 -15.54 5.62 -17.99
C ALA A 106 -16.88 6.27 -17.62
N ASN A 107 -16.88 7.14 -16.61
CA ASN A 107 -17.84 8.23 -16.53
C ASN A 107 -17.18 9.44 -15.90
N ASN A 108 -16.97 10.43 -16.75
CA ASN A 108 -16.60 11.79 -16.41
C ASN A 108 -17.83 12.45 -15.77
N SER A 109 -17.82 12.71 -14.46
CA SER A 109 -18.57 13.81 -13.81
C SER A 109 -18.13 13.97 -12.35
N PRO A 110 -17.92 15.22 -11.87
CA PRO A 110 -17.46 15.47 -10.52
C PRO A 110 -18.65 15.56 -9.55
N ALA A 111 -18.88 14.55 -8.71
CA ALA A 111 -19.60 14.70 -7.45
C ALA A 111 -19.61 13.40 -6.62
N ALA A 112 -19.26 13.58 -5.34
CA ALA A 112 -19.85 12.95 -4.15
C ALA A 112 -19.87 11.41 -4.02
N ASN A 113 -19.05 10.96 -3.08
CA ASN A 113 -19.32 9.96 -2.04
C ASN A 113 -20.07 8.67 -2.44
N SER A 114 -19.36 7.55 -2.40
CA SER A 114 -19.74 6.44 -1.49
C SER A 114 -18.67 5.35 -1.41
N SER A 115 -18.33 5.02 -0.16
CA SER A 115 -17.90 3.71 0.33
C SER A 115 -16.69 3.05 -0.36
N GLN A 116 -15.50 3.46 0.04
CA GLN A 116 -14.35 2.55 0.12
C GLN A 116 -13.81 2.56 1.55
N GLU A 117 -13.47 1.37 2.02
CA GLU A 117 -13.30 0.99 3.42
C GLU A 117 -12.10 1.67 4.09
N GLY A 118 -12.37 2.84 4.65
CA GLY A 118 -11.57 3.58 5.63
C GLY A 118 -12.52 4.60 6.27
N GLY A 119 -12.83 4.47 7.56
CA GLY A 119 -13.68 5.45 8.22
C GLY A 119 -13.04 6.84 8.18
N VAL A 120 -13.84 7.91 8.21
CA VAL A 120 -13.35 9.31 8.27
C VAL A 120 -12.25 9.48 9.33
N VAL A 121 -12.37 8.75 10.45
CA VAL A 121 -11.38 8.67 11.52
C VAL A 121 -10.04 8.04 11.07
N SER A 122 -10.06 6.90 10.37
CA SER A 122 -8.81 6.24 9.94
C SER A 122 -8.05 7.05 8.91
N ASP A 123 -8.79 7.74 8.05
CA ASP A 123 -8.22 8.60 7.00
C ASP A 123 -7.60 9.85 7.62
N ALA A 124 -8.28 10.47 8.58
CA ALA A 124 -7.75 11.61 9.32
C ALA A 124 -6.47 11.24 10.10
N VAL A 125 -6.44 10.09 10.77
CA VAL A 125 -5.24 9.61 11.49
C VAL A 125 -4.08 9.36 10.53
N SER A 126 -4.35 8.81 9.35
CA SER A 126 -3.33 8.56 8.34
C SER A 126 -2.77 9.86 7.75
N ALA A 127 -3.64 10.85 7.51
CA ALA A 127 -3.25 12.18 7.06
C ALA A 127 -2.33 12.88 8.07
N LEU A 128 -2.70 12.88 9.36
CA LEU A 128 -1.89 13.47 10.44
C LEU A 128 -0.55 12.76 10.62
N ALA A 129 -0.52 11.43 10.50
CA ALA A 129 0.73 10.66 10.55
C ALA A 129 1.69 11.04 9.41
N ASN A 130 1.16 11.28 8.20
CA ASN A 130 1.94 11.74 7.06
C ASN A 130 2.48 13.18 7.24
N LEU A 131 1.83 13.99 8.08
CA LEU A 131 2.32 15.32 8.49
C LEU A 131 3.40 15.26 9.58
N GLY A 132 3.73 14.06 10.09
CA GLY A 132 4.78 13.85 11.08
C GLY A 132 4.29 13.78 12.53
N ILE A 133 2.98 13.77 12.77
CA ILE A 133 2.41 13.59 14.11
C ILE A 133 2.48 12.11 14.48
N ALA A 134 2.91 11.80 15.71
CA ALA A 134 2.97 10.42 16.17
C ALA A 134 1.58 9.77 16.09
N ARG A 135 1.52 8.53 15.60
CA ARG A 135 0.24 7.86 15.30
C ARG A 135 -0.71 7.78 16.50
N MET A 136 -0.15 7.64 17.70
CA MET A 136 -0.93 7.61 18.94
C MET A 136 -1.57 8.97 19.23
N ASP A 137 -0.80 10.05 19.10
CA ASP A 137 -1.28 11.42 19.36
C ASP A 137 -2.31 11.85 18.30
N ALA A 138 -2.07 11.49 17.05
CA ALA A 138 -3.04 11.67 15.96
C ALA A 138 -4.37 10.96 16.24
N PHE A 139 -4.32 9.72 16.72
CA PHE A 139 -5.53 8.96 17.06
C PHE A 139 -6.32 9.56 18.22
N VAL A 140 -5.62 10.04 19.26
CA VAL A 140 -6.24 10.73 20.40
C VAL A 140 -6.90 12.04 19.97
N ALA A 141 -6.19 12.85 19.18
CA ALA A 141 -6.72 14.13 18.70
C ALA A 141 -7.95 13.95 17.80
N VAL A 142 -7.90 13.01 16.87
CA VAL A 142 -9.03 12.74 15.95
C VAL A 142 -10.25 12.23 16.70
N ASN A 143 -10.11 11.27 17.63
CA ASN A 143 -11.27 10.77 18.39
C ASN A 143 -11.92 11.84 19.27
N LYS A 144 -11.17 12.84 19.70
CA LYS A 144 -11.70 13.92 20.54
C LYS A 144 -12.55 14.92 19.76
N VAL A 145 -12.34 15.01 18.44
CA VAL A 145 -13.02 15.99 17.57
C VAL A 145 -13.98 15.35 16.57
N ALA A 146 -13.85 14.06 16.28
CA ALA A 146 -14.66 13.36 15.30
C ALA A 146 -16.12 13.25 15.76
N ASN A 147 -17.03 13.63 14.87
CA ASN A 147 -18.48 13.42 14.99
C ASN A 147 -18.99 12.81 13.69
N ASP A 148 -20.10 12.06 13.75
CA ASP A 148 -20.67 11.34 12.59
C ASP A 148 -21.07 12.25 11.42
N ASP A 149 -21.33 13.54 11.68
CA ASP A 149 -21.73 14.53 10.67
C ASP A 149 -20.56 15.34 10.09
N MET A 150 -19.33 15.14 10.56
CA MET A 150 -18.18 15.93 10.11
C MET A 150 -17.52 15.33 8.87
N ARG A 151 -17.14 16.20 7.93
CA ARG A 151 -16.37 15.80 6.76
C ARG A 151 -14.90 15.57 7.16
N LEU A 152 -14.19 14.78 6.35
CA LEU A 152 -12.78 14.45 6.59
C LEU A 152 -11.90 15.70 6.77
N GLU A 153 -12.11 16.71 5.93
CA GLU A 153 -11.33 17.95 5.98
C GLU A 153 -11.55 18.72 7.29
N ASP A 154 -12.79 18.73 7.80
CA ASP A 154 -13.15 19.39 9.05
C ASP A 154 -12.52 18.68 10.26
N VAL A 155 -12.53 17.34 10.24
CA VAL A 155 -11.90 16.51 11.28
C VAL A 155 -10.38 16.73 11.31
N ILE A 156 -9.71 16.78 10.16
CA ILE A 156 -8.26 17.02 10.08
C ILE A 156 -7.91 18.40 10.65
N ASN A 157 -8.64 19.45 10.25
CA ASN A 157 -8.40 20.81 10.72
C ASN A 157 -8.62 20.95 12.24
N ALA A 158 -9.69 20.34 12.76
CA ALA A 158 -9.99 20.35 14.19
C ALA A 158 -8.92 19.57 14.99
N ALA A 159 -8.47 18.41 14.49
CA ALA A 159 -7.45 17.61 15.14
C ALA A 159 -6.08 18.30 15.16
N LEU A 160 -5.69 18.99 14.08
CA LEU A 160 -4.45 19.79 14.04
C LEU A 160 -4.44 20.90 15.09
N LYS A 161 -5.58 21.54 15.33
CA LYS A 161 -5.74 22.56 16.37
C LYS A 161 -5.59 22.00 17.79
N GLU A 162 -5.95 20.73 18.00
CA GLU A 162 -5.80 20.06 19.29
C GLU A 162 -4.36 19.59 19.54
N VAL A 163 -3.65 19.10 18.51
CA VAL A 163 -2.25 18.65 18.63
C VAL A 163 -1.27 19.82 18.81
N SER A 164 -1.64 21.00 18.30
CA SER A 164 -0.83 22.23 18.44
C SER A 164 -1.06 22.97 19.77
N ARG A 165 -1.91 22.45 20.64
CA ARG A 165 -2.26 23.03 21.94
C ARG A 165 -1.40 22.46 23.07
#